data_AF-A0AAX6BFP5-F1
#
_entry.id   AF-A0AAX6BFP5-F1
#
_cell.length_a   1.000
_cell.length_b   1.000
_cell.length_c   1.000
_cell.angle_alpha   90.00
_cell.angle_beta   90.00
_cell.angle_gamma   90.00
#
_symmetry.space_group_name_H-M   'P 1'
#
loop_
_entity.id
_entity.type
_entity.pdbx_description
1 polymer ?
#
loop_
_entity_poly.entity_id
_entity_poly.type
_entity_poly.pdbx_seq_one_letter_code
_entity_poly.pdbx_strand_id
1 'polypeptide(L)'
;MKKRTKTIIAVLAGTVILIGGIWLINESRYPNVPAFDDHFTRKFLNKDKKVASGFYEFKSKTGQYTIWFPKEYQLLHENNQQYVRDGNFYERWRASSIKKYKGENQINNIQATFSEARKQENEEFSAESLLKRRFNVSRMEKLETDEVRIYYQSAYIYFRGAEKYVINDKSKHAPNTYVAYVANKNSKKVIQLSFNSIGERSGNSEPIKEEWFIKLCKSINFNEPNNGDVRG
;
A
#
# COMPACT_ATOMS: atom_id res chain seq x y z
N MET A 1 -2.42 -8.50 -59.23
CA MET A 1 -2.75 -8.45 -57.78
C MET A 1 -1.78 -9.24 -56.87
N LYS A 2 -1.25 -10.42 -57.25
CA LYS A 2 -0.42 -11.28 -56.37
C LYS A 2 0.89 -10.69 -55.80
N LYS A 3 1.59 -9.77 -56.50
CA LYS A 3 2.87 -9.20 -56.02
C LYS A 3 2.70 -8.21 -54.87
N ARG A 4 1.68 -7.33 -54.94
CA ARG A 4 1.41 -6.34 -53.87
C ARG A 4 1.00 -7.01 -52.56
N THR A 5 0.24 -8.11 -52.62
CA THR A 5 -0.17 -8.88 -51.42
C THR A 5 1.03 -9.49 -50.67
N LYS A 6 2.05 -10.00 -51.38
CA LYS A 6 3.27 -10.56 -50.76
C LYS A 6 4.11 -9.49 -50.05
N THR A 7 4.23 -8.30 -50.65
CA THR A 7 4.95 -7.17 -50.04
C THR A 7 4.22 -6.65 -48.80
N ILE A 8 2.88 -6.56 -48.83
CA ILE A 8 2.07 -6.14 -47.68
C ILE A 8 2.21 -7.13 -46.51
N ILE A 9 2.19 -8.44 -46.78
CA ILE A 9 2.37 -9.47 -45.74
C ILE A 9 3.77 -9.41 -45.12
N ALA A 10 4.82 -9.20 -45.92
CA ALA A 10 6.18 -9.06 -45.42
C ALA A 10 6.38 -7.81 -44.54
N VAL A 11 5.79 -6.68 -44.93
CA VAL A 11 5.83 -5.43 -44.13
C VAL A 11 5.06 -5.58 -42.82
N LEU A 12 3.89 -6.24 -42.83
CA LEU A 12 3.11 -6.53 -41.62
C LEU A 12 3.88 -7.46 -40.67
N ALA A 13 4.49 -8.54 -41.18
CA ALA A 13 5.29 -9.44 -40.37
C ALA A 13 6.51 -8.75 -39.75
N GLY A 14 7.22 -7.90 -40.51
CA GLY A 14 8.34 -7.12 -39.99
C GLY A 14 7.92 -6.14 -38.88
N THR A 15 6.77 -5.49 -39.04
CA THR A 15 6.21 -4.56 -38.03
C THR A 15 5.87 -5.29 -36.73
N VAL A 16 5.27 -6.48 -36.80
CA VAL A 16 4.93 -7.29 -35.61
C VAL A 16 6.20 -7.73 -34.86
N ILE A 17 7.26 -8.12 -35.57
CA ILE A 17 8.54 -8.51 -34.94
C ILE A 17 9.19 -7.32 -34.22
N LEU A 18 9.17 -6.12 -34.82
CA LEU A 18 9.71 -4.92 -34.21
C LEU A 18 8.93 -4.50 -32.96
N ILE A 19 7.59 -4.52 -33.02
CA ILE A 19 6.75 -4.20 -31.87
C ILE A 19 6.96 -5.25 -30.75
N GLY A 20 7.01 -6.53 -31.10
CA GLY A 20 7.29 -7.61 -30.15
C GLY A 20 8.68 -7.50 -29.51
N GLY A 21 9.71 -7.15 -30.30
CA GLY A 21 11.07 -6.94 -29.80
C GLY A 21 11.17 -5.74 -28.84
N ILE A 22 10.55 -4.61 -29.18
CA ILE A 22 10.49 -3.43 -28.30
C ILE A 22 9.74 -3.78 -27.00
N TRP A 23 8.65 -4.54 -27.09
CA TRP A 23 7.87 -4.96 -25.93
C TRP A 23 8.68 -5.88 -25.00
N LEU A 24 9.37 -6.89 -25.55
CA LEU A 24 10.24 -7.79 -24.77
C LEU A 24 11.39 -7.04 -24.08
N ILE A 25 12.04 -6.11 -24.78
CA ILE A 25 13.09 -5.28 -24.18
C ILE A 25 12.52 -4.43 -23.05
N ASN A 26 11.33 -3.84 -23.22
CA ASN A 26 10.72 -3.00 -22.19
C ASN A 26 10.30 -3.81 -20.95
N GLU A 27 9.80 -5.03 -21.15
CA GLU A 27 9.39 -5.93 -20.07
C GLU A 27 10.60 -6.43 -19.26
N SER A 28 11.70 -6.77 -19.93
CA SER A 28 12.95 -7.21 -19.28
C SER A 28 13.62 -6.16 -18.38
N ARG A 29 13.22 -4.89 -18.49
CA ARG A 29 13.77 -3.78 -17.67
C ARG A 29 13.11 -3.66 -16.30
N TYR A 30 12.03 -4.39 -16.04
CA TYR A 30 11.40 -4.37 -14.72
C TYR A 30 12.15 -5.27 -13.74
N PRO A 31 12.24 -4.87 -12.46
CA PRO A 31 12.78 -5.73 -11.42
C PRO A 31 11.98 -7.03 -11.31
N ASN A 32 12.66 -8.17 -11.18
CA ASN A 32 12.04 -9.47 -10.97
C ASN A 32 11.58 -9.64 -9.51
N VAL A 33 10.47 -9.00 -9.15
CA VAL A 33 9.87 -9.01 -7.81
C VAL A 33 8.34 -8.91 -7.92
N PRO A 34 7.55 -9.47 -6.98
CA PRO A 34 6.09 -9.56 -7.11
C PRO A 34 5.38 -8.24 -7.43
N ALA A 35 5.79 -7.13 -6.82
CA ALA A 35 5.22 -5.81 -7.07
C ALA A 35 5.36 -5.34 -8.53
N PHE A 36 6.38 -5.83 -9.22
CA PHE A 36 6.61 -5.64 -10.64
C PHE A 36 6.26 -6.87 -11.46
N ASP A 37 5.45 -7.81 -10.99
CA ASP A 37 4.84 -8.84 -11.84
C ASP A 37 3.41 -8.44 -12.25
N ASP A 38 2.75 -7.63 -11.41
CA ASP A 38 1.39 -7.14 -11.65
C ASP A 38 1.37 -5.78 -12.36
N HIS A 39 0.87 -5.76 -13.60
CA HIS A 39 0.85 -4.55 -14.44
C HIS A 39 0.05 -3.39 -13.81
N PHE A 40 -0.99 -3.67 -13.00
CA PHE A 40 -1.73 -2.62 -12.31
C PHE A 40 -0.87 -1.94 -11.25
N THR A 41 -0.21 -2.72 -10.38
CA THR A 41 0.69 -2.27 -9.32
C THR A 41 1.83 -1.43 -9.87
N ARG A 42 2.46 -1.87 -10.96
CA ARG A 42 3.58 -1.15 -11.61
C ARG A 42 3.25 0.30 -11.95
N LYS A 43 1.99 0.62 -12.27
CA LYS A 43 1.57 1.99 -12.62
C LYS A 43 1.76 2.98 -11.47
N PHE A 44 1.93 2.51 -10.24
CA PHE A 44 2.13 3.34 -9.05
C PHE A 44 3.60 3.40 -8.63
N LEU A 45 4.44 2.52 -9.17
CA LEU A 45 5.80 2.32 -8.68
C LEU A 45 6.83 2.95 -9.60
N ASN A 46 7.84 3.57 -8.99
CA ASN A 46 9.03 4.01 -9.70
C ASN A 46 10.07 2.88 -9.72
N LYS A 47 10.24 2.21 -10.87
CA LYS A 47 11.17 1.08 -11.04
C LYS A 47 12.64 1.44 -10.78
N ASP A 48 13.02 2.69 -11.02
CA ASP A 48 14.40 3.16 -10.91
C ASP A 48 14.71 3.73 -9.52
N LYS A 49 13.68 3.97 -8.69
CA LYS A 49 13.83 4.54 -7.35
C LYS A 49 13.62 3.50 -6.25
N LYS A 50 14.70 2.74 -5.98
CA LYS A 50 14.82 1.89 -4.79
C LYS A 50 15.09 2.78 -3.57
N VAL A 51 14.06 3.01 -2.79
CA VAL A 51 14.08 3.93 -1.63
C VAL A 51 14.72 3.30 -0.39
N ALA A 52 14.64 1.98 -0.25
CA ALA A 52 15.32 1.20 0.77
C ALA A 52 15.35 -0.27 0.36
N SER A 53 16.21 -1.08 1.01
CA SER A 53 16.18 -2.53 0.82
C SER A 53 14.78 -3.08 1.10
N GLY A 54 14.18 -3.74 0.10
CA GLY A 54 12.83 -4.31 0.18
C GLY A 54 11.69 -3.40 -0.26
N PHE A 55 11.95 -2.14 -0.64
CA PHE A 55 10.91 -1.15 -0.95
C PHE A 55 11.17 -0.36 -2.24
N TYR A 56 10.07 0.06 -2.87
CA TYR A 56 10.04 1.01 -3.99
C TYR A 56 9.21 2.23 -3.62
N GLU A 57 9.46 3.36 -4.28
CA GLU A 57 8.57 4.52 -4.15
C GLU A 57 7.23 4.22 -4.82
N PHE A 58 6.15 4.36 -4.05
CA PHE A 58 4.78 4.42 -4.56
C PHE A 58 4.33 5.87 -4.65
N LYS A 59 3.78 6.24 -5.80
CA LYS A 59 3.17 7.54 -6.05
C LYS A 59 1.65 7.39 -6.13
N SER A 60 0.97 8.13 -5.27
CA SER A 60 -0.49 8.24 -5.29
C SER A 60 -1.00 8.75 -6.64
N LYS A 61 -2.16 8.26 -7.09
CA LYS A 61 -2.83 8.80 -8.28
C LYS A 61 -3.57 10.11 -8.03
N THR A 62 -3.75 10.52 -6.78
CA THR A 62 -4.17 11.89 -6.46
C THR A 62 -3.01 12.88 -6.52
N GLY A 63 -1.77 12.38 -6.62
CA GLY A 63 -0.57 13.20 -6.58
C GLY A 63 -0.32 13.85 -5.22
N GLN A 64 -1.02 13.44 -4.15
CA GLN A 64 -0.94 14.10 -2.85
C GLN A 64 0.12 13.53 -1.91
N TYR A 65 0.63 12.33 -2.17
CA TYR A 65 1.63 11.71 -1.31
C TYR A 65 2.47 10.67 -2.05
N THR A 66 3.60 10.35 -1.43
CA THR A 66 4.39 9.16 -1.70
C THR A 66 4.52 8.30 -0.44
N ILE A 67 4.73 7.01 -0.62
CA ILE A 67 4.99 6.06 0.48
C ILE A 67 5.93 4.97 -0.04
N TRP A 68 6.70 4.35 0.85
CA TRP A 68 7.45 3.15 0.49
C TRP A 68 6.49 1.97 0.35
N PHE A 69 6.56 1.30 -0.80
CA PHE A 69 5.75 0.13 -1.11
C PHE A 69 6.62 -1.12 -1.10
N PRO A 70 6.28 -2.16 -0.30
CA PRO A 70 7.14 -3.31 -0.18
C PRO A 70 7.10 -4.17 -1.44
N LYS A 71 8.26 -4.60 -1.92
CA LYS A 71 8.43 -5.29 -3.22
C LYS A 71 7.68 -6.63 -3.35
N GLU A 72 7.31 -7.23 -2.23
CA GLU A 72 6.61 -8.53 -2.16
C GLU A 72 5.08 -8.40 -2.28
N TYR A 73 4.54 -7.18 -2.31
CA TYR A 73 3.11 -6.93 -2.32
C TYR A 73 2.63 -6.56 -3.71
N GLN A 74 1.37 -6.87 -4.00
CA GLN A 74 0.66 -6.43 -5.19
C GLN A 74 -0.61 -5.70 -4.76
N LEU A 75 -0.95 -4.61 -5.44
CA LEU A 75 -2.24 -3.97 -5.26
C LEU A 75 -3.35 -4.93 -5.67
N LEU A 76 -4.44 -4.93 -4.90
CA LEU A 76 -5.67 -5.61 -5.24
C LEU A 76 -6.47 -4.74 -6.21
N HIS A 77 -6.93 -5.31 -7.32
CA HIS A 77 -7.66 -4.58 -8.38
C HIS A 77 -8.71 -5.41 -9.14
N GLU A 78 -9.08 -6.58 -8.61
CA GLU A 78 -10.12 -7.46 -9.15
C GLU A 78 -11.52 -6.83 -9.12
N ASN A 79 -11.76 -5.86 -8.21
CA ASN A 79 -13.01 -5.12 -8.16
C ASN A 79 -12.83 -3.65 -7.77
N ASN A 80 -13.86 -2.85 -8.04
CA ASN A 80 -13.88 -1.40 -7.82
C ASN A 80 -13.76 -0.98 -6.35
N GLN A 81 -13.87 -1.89 -5.39
CA GLN A 81 -13.74 -1.56 -3.96
C GLN A 81 -12.29 -1.67 -3.46
N GLN A 82 -11.44 -2.41 -4.19
CA GLN A 82 -10.05 -2.68 -3.80
C GLN A 82 -9.11 -1.50 -4.10
N TYR A 83 -9.41 -0.72 -5.13
CA TYR A 83 -8.81 0.59 -5.40
C TYR A 83 -9.91 1.62 -5.68
N VAL A 84 -9.96 2.68 -4.87
CA VAL A 84 -10.96 3.76 -4.96
C VAL A 84 -10.24 5.10 -4.97
N ARG A 85 -10.70 6.01 -5.83
CA ARG A 85 -10.23 7.40 -5.85
C ARG A 85 -11.42 8.32 -6.08
N ASP A 86 -11.46 9.41 -5.34
CA ASP A 86 -12.42 10.49 -5.54
C ASP A 86 -11.66 11.83 -5.59
N GLY A 87 -11.66 12.42 -6.79
CA GLY A 87 -10.86 13.60 -7.12
C GLY A 87 -9.39 13.47 -6.68
N ASN A 88 -8.92 14.54 -6.03
CA ASN A 88 -7.59 14.61 -5.43
C ASN A 88 -7.63 14.58 -3.90
N PHE A 89 -8.81 14.48 -3.28
CA PHE A 89 -9.00 14.57 -1.83
C PHE A 89 -9.20 13.21 -1.15
N TYR A 90 -9.38 12.13 -1.94
CA TYR A 90 -9.53 10.78 -1.40
C TYR A 90 -8.88 9.73 -2.31
N GLU A 91 -8.13 8.82 -1.70
CA GLU A 91 -7.63 7.61 -2.35
C GLU A 91 -7.57 6.48 -1.34
N ARG A 92 -8.03 5.29 -1.73
CA ARG A 92 -7.89 4.07 -0.94
C ARG A 92 -7.37 2.97 -1.83
N TRP A 93 -6.33 2.29 -1.37
CA TRP A 93 -5.82 1.09 -2.02
C TRP A 93 -5.59 -0.01 -1.01
N ARG A 94 -5.70 -1.25 -1.49
CA ARG A 94 -5.34 -2.45 -0.75
C ARG A 94 -4.24 -3.18 -1.49
N ALA A 95 -3.33 -3.78 -0.74
CA ALA A 95 -2.29 -4.63 -1.29
C ALA A 95 -2.22 -5.93 -0.48
N SER A 96 -1.87 -7.03 -1.14
CA SER A 96 -1.65 -8.31 -0.48
C SER A 96 -0.30 -8.91 -0.86
N SER A 97 0.20 -9.77 0.01
CA SER A 97 1.27 -10.73 -0.31
C SER A 97 0.92 -12.07 0.31
N ILE A 98 1.26 -13.15 -0.38
CA ILE A 98 1.08 -14.52 0.12
C ILE A 98 2.47 -15.08 0.36
N LYS A 99 2.74 -15.46 1.61
CA LYS A 99 3.95 -16.18 1.98
C LYS A 99 3.59 -17.61 2.35
N LYS A 100 4.32 -18.58 1.80
CA LYS A 100 4.22 -19.97 2.27
C LYS A 100 5.13 -20.14 3.49
N TYR A 101 4.55 -20.58 4.61
CA TYR A 101 5.29 -20.92 5.82
C TYR A 101 4.95 -22.35 6.20
N LYS A 102 5.96 -23.25 6.18
CA LYS A 102 5.80 -24.69 6.49
C LYS A 102 4.63 -25.39 5.77
N GLY A 103 4.32 -24.98 4.54
CA GLY A 103 3.26 -25.56 3.71
C GLY A 103 1.91 -24.83 3.78
N GLU A 104 1.75 -23.90 4.72
CA GLU A 104 0.54 -23.10 4.89
C GLU A 104 0.70 -21.70 4.28
N ASN A 105 -0.42 -21.10 3.86
CA ASN A 105 -0.44 -19.75 3.31
C ASN A 105 -0.67 -18.72 4.42
N GLN A 106 0.31 -17.84 4.62
CA GLN A 106 0.16 -16.59 5.36
C GLN A 106 -0.16 -15.46 4.39
N ILE A 107 -1.33 -14.85 4.55
CA ILE A 107 -1.80 -13.72 3.76
C ILE A 107 -1.57 -12.44 4.56
N ASN A 108 -0.74 -11.55 4.00
CA ASN A 108 -0.46 -10.26 4.58
C ASN A 108 -1.14 -9.18 3.75
N ASN A 109 -1.91 -8.30 4.39
CA ASN A 109 -2.67 -7.25 3.74
C ASN A 109 -2.26 -5.88 4.25
N ILE A 110 -2.06 -4.94 3.34
CA ILE A 110 -1.91 -3.51 3.62
C ILE A 110 -3.15 -2.79 3.07
N GLN A 111 -3.67 -1.83 3.81
CA GLN A 111 -4.61 -0.84 3.27
C GLN A 111 -4.14 0.54 3.67
N ALA A 112 -4.05 1.45 2.70
CA ALA A 112 -3.90 2.87 2.97
C ALA A 112 -5.15 3.62 2.48
N THR A 113 -5.61 4.57 3.29
CA THR A 113 -6.67 5.51 2.95
C THR A 113 -6.14 6.93 3.15
N PHE A 114 -5.95 7.64 2.05
CA PHE A 114 -5.67 9.06 2.04
C PHE A 114 -6.98 9.86 2.11
N SER A 115 -6.98 10.92 2.90
CA SER A 115 -8.07 11.90 2.99
C SER A 115 -7.59 13.22 3.56
N GLU A 116 -8.37 14.28 3.39
CA GLU A 116 -8.22 15.51 4.16
C GLU A 116 -9.13 15.49 5.41
N ALA A 117 -8.55 15.75 6.58
CA ALA A 117 -9.28 15.92 7.81
C ALA A 117 -10.19 17.16 7.73
N ARG A 118 -11.42 17.06 8.27
CA ARG A 118 -12.35 18.20 8.29
C ARG A 118 -11.78 19.40 9.05
N LYS A 119 -11.15 19.12 10.19
CA LYS A 119 -10.64 20.08 11.18
C LYS A 119 -9.31 19.55 11.74
N GLN A 120 -8.27 20.38 11.75
CA GLN A 120 -6.94 19.96 12.19
C GLN A 120 -6.87 19.80 13.72
N GLU A 121 -7.64 20.60 14.45
CA GLU A 121 -7.81 20.51 15.89
C GLU A 121 -8.41 19.17 16.36
N ASN A 122 -9.09 18.44 15.46
CA ASN A 122 -9.69 17.14 15.75
C ASN A 122 -8.76 15.96 15.39
N GLU A 123 -7.49 16.21 15.09
CA GLU A 123 -6.53 15.19 14.67
C GLU A 123 -6.42 14.05 15.70
N GLU A 124 -6.16 14.39 16.96
CA GLU A 124 -5.95 13.41 18.03
C GLU A 124 -7.23 12.61 18.31
N PHE A 125 -8.39 13.28 18.35
CA PHE A 125 -9.69 12.63 18.49
C PHE A 125 -9.99 11.68 17.32
N SER A 126 -9.61 12.05 16.10
CA SER A 126 -9.78 11.22 14.90
C SER A 126 -8.90 9.99 14.95
N ALA A 127 -7.65 10.15 15.40
CA ALA A 127 -6.71 9.06 15.61
C ALA A 127 -7.20 8.10 16.70
N GLU A 128 -7.60 8.61 17.87
CA GLU A 128 -8.15 7.81 18.97
C GLU A 128 -9.39 7.04 18.52
N SER A 129 -10.33 7.72 17.84
CA SER A 129 -11.56 7.09 17.33
C SER A 129 -11.28 5.94 16.35
N LEU A 130 -10.29 6.12 15.46
CA LEU A 130 -9.86 5.07 14.52
C LEU A 130 -9.30 3.86 15.28
N LEU A 131 -8.39 4.09 16.23
CA LEU A 131 -7.70 3.03 16.96
C LEU A 131 -8.63 2.31 17.94
N LYS A 132 -9.49 3.04 18.66
CA LYS A 132 -10.51 2.49 19.56
C LYS A 132 -11.48 1.57 18.83
N ARG A 133 -11.95 1.95 17.64
CA ARG A 133 -12.83 1.10 16.82
C ARG A 133 -12.14 -0.21 16.43
N ARG A 134 -10.84 -0.18 16.17
CA ARG A 134 -10.08 -1.39 15.81
C ARG A 134 -9.79 -2.27 17.02
N PHE A 135 -9.27 -1.70 18.10
CA PHE A 135 -8.61 -2.43 19.20
C PHE A 135 -9.41 -2.46 20.52
N ASN A 136 -10.58 -1.82 20.58
CA ASN A 136 -11.41 -1.71 21.78
C ASN A 136 -10.71 -1.03 22.99
N VAL A 137 -9.64 -0.26 22.72
CA VAL A 137 -8.90 0.51 23.74
C VAL A 137 -8.57 1.90 23.19
N SER A 138 -8.57 2.91 24.06
CA SER A 138 -8.23 4.30 23.72
C SER A 138 -6.73 4.61 23.83
N ARG A 139 -5.90 3.66 24.29
CA ARG A 139 -4.45 3.86 24.34
C ARG A 139 -3.92 3.95 22.90
N MET A 140 -2.98 4.85 22.66
CA MET A 140 -2.26 4.96 21.39
C MET A 140 -0.81 5.35 21.66
N GLU A 141 0.08 4.85 20.82
CA GLU A 141 1.47 5.28 20.78
C GLU A 141 1.58 6.47 19.81
N LYS A 142 2.37 7.48 20.18
CA LYS A 142 2.58 8.69 19.38
C LYS A 142 4.07 8.84 19.04
N LEU A 143 4.34 9.06 17.76
CA LEU A 143 5.67 9.38 17.23
C LEU A 143 5.57 10.62 16.37
N GLU A 144 6.68 11.33 16.24
CA GLU A 144 6.77 12.50 15.37
C GLU A 144 8.04 12.44 14.50
N THR A 145 7.92 13.00 13.31
CA THR A 145 9.04 13.40 12.45
C THR A 145 8.93 14.90 12.22
N ASP A 146 9.80 15.49 11.40
CA ASP A 146 9.71 16.91 11.06
C ASP A 146 8.42 17.23 10.28
N GLU A 147 7.91 16.29 9.48
CA GLU A 147 6.77 16.52 8.58
C GLU A 147 5.44 15.96 9.10
N VAL A 148 5.47 14.85 9.85
CA VAL A 148 4.26 14.10 10.23
C VAL A 148 4.18 13.75 11.72
N ARG A 149 2.94 13.69 12.23
CA ARG A 149 2.57 13.05 13.50
C ARG A 149 1.98 11.68 13.20
N ILE A 150 2.45 10.65 13.89
CA ILE A 150 2.06 9.26 13.70
C ILE A 150 1.44 8.77 15.01
N TYR A 151 0.15 8.44 14.98
CA TYR A 151 -0.55 7.76 16.06
C TYR A 151 -0.76 6.32 15.64
N TYR A 152 -0.34 5.36 16.43
CA TYR A 152 -0.46 3.95 16.04
C TYR A 152 -0.73 3.03 17.22
N GLN A 153 -1.22 1.85 16.89
CA GLN A 153 -1.33 0.75 17.82
C GLN A 153 -1.30 -0.58 17.08
N SER A 154 -0.93 -1.63 17.82
CA SER A 154 -0.89 -2.99 17.34
C SER A 154 -1.49 -3.95 18.37
N ALA A 155 -2.14 -5.00 17.89
CA ALA A 155 -2.70 -6.05 18.74
C ALA A 155 -2.77 -7.37 17.97
N TYR A 156 -2.98 -8.45 18.71
CA TYR A 156 -3.41 -9.71 18.13
C TYR A 156 -4.95 -9.73 18.07
N ILE A 157 -5.50 -9.87 16.87
CA ILE A 157 -6.94 -9.94 16.61
C ILE A 157 -7.28 -11.27 15.97
N TYR A 158 -8.27 -11.97 16.52
CA TYR A 158 -8.84 -13.17 15.92
C TYR A 158 -10.36 -13.14 16.04
N PHE A 159 -11.01 -14.03 15.28
CA PHE A 159 -12.45 -14.15 15.27
C PHE A 159 -12.84 -15.57 15.69
N ARG A 160 -13.89 -15.69 16.51
CA ARG A 160 -14.55 -16.95 16.80
C ARG A 160 -16.01 -16.81 16.36
N GLY A 161 -16.34 -17.35 15.19
CA GLY A 161 -17.60 -17.02 14.53
C GLY A 161 -17.64 -15.53 14.16
N ALA A 162 -18.72 -14.83 14.52
CA ALA A 162 -18.88 -13.40 14.28
C ALA A 162 -18.20 -12.52 15.35
N GLU A 163 -17.73 -13.10 16.45
CA GLU A 163 -17.17 -12.35 17.57
C GLU A 163 -15.69 -12.01 17.35
N LYS A 164 -15.34 -10.74 17.55
CA LYS A 164 -13.98 -10.21 17.47
C LYS A 164 -13.32 -10.22 18.84
N TYR A 165 -12.16 -10.86 18.95
CA TYR A 165 -11.33 -10.87 20.15
C TYR A 165 -10.06 -10.05 19.90
N VAL A 166 -9.67 -9.24 20.89
CA VAL A 166 -8.48 -8.38 20.82
C VAL A 166 -7.60 -8.64 22.02
N ILE A 167 -6.35 -9.03 21.77
CA ILE A 167 -5.30 -9.20 22.78
C ILE A 167 -4.27 -8.10 22.57
N ASN A 168 -4.31 -7.08 23.43
CA ASN A 168 -3.37 -5.95 23.41
C ASN A 168 -2.04 -6.25 24.12
N ASP A 169 -2.00 -7.32 24.92
CA ASP A 169 -0.80 -7.75 25.62
C ASP A 169 0.18 -8.45 24.67
N LYS A 170 1.18 -7.69 24.20
CA LYS A 170 2.23 -8.14 23.28
C LYS A 170 3.06 -9.32 23.85
N SER A 171 3.10 -9.49 25.17
CA SER A 171 3.81 -10.61 25.83
C SER A 171 3.07 -11.94 25.70
N LYS A 172 1.73 -11.90 25.62
CA LYS A 172 0.89 -13.09 25.42
C LYS A 172 0.87 -13.51 23.96
N HIS A 173 0.70 -12.54 23.06
CA HIS A 173 0.68 -12.80 21.62
C HIS A 173 1.36 -11.67 20.86
N ALA A 174 2.26 -12.04 19.94
CA ALA A 174 2.80 -11.10 18.97
C ALA A 174 1.65 -10.52 18.10
N PRO A 175 1.59 -9.20 17.87
CA PRO A 175 0.54 -8.61 17.07
C PRO A 175 0.45 -9.21 15.66
N ASN A 176 -0.78 -9.35 15.14
CA ASN A 176 -1.04 -9.65 13.72
C ASN A 176 -1.69 -8.47 12.99
N THR A 177 -2.09 -7.44 13.73
CA THR A 177 -2.79 -6.27 13.21
C THR A 177 -2.09 -5.01 13.72
N TYR A 178 -1.82 -4.09 12.79
CA TYR A 178 -1.24 -2.78 13.08
C TYR A 178 -2.07 -1.72 12.38
N VAL A 179 -2.34 -0.61 13.04
CA VAL A 179 -3.05 0.55 12.45
C VAL A 179 -2.34 1.82 12.86
N ALA A 180 -2.21 2.74 11.90
CA ALA A 180 -1.68 4.08 12.12
C ALA A 180 -2.59 5.14 11.49
N TYR A 181 -2.65 6.28 12.16
CA TYR A 181 -3.14 7.56 11.64
C TYR A 181 -1.92 8.46 11.47
N VAL A 182 -1.57 8.77 10.24
CA VAL A 182 -0.40 9.60 9.89
C VAL A 182 -0.89 10.94 9.37
N ALA A 183 -0.64 12.00 10.14
CA ALA A 183 -1.12 13.34 9.87
C ALA A 183 0.03 14.26 9.48
N ASN A 184 -0.16 15.04 8.43
CA ASN A 184 0.77 16.11 8.08
C ASN A 184 0.70 17.24 9.13
N LYS A 185 1.85 17.74 9.59
CA LYS A 185 1.90 18.82 10.59
C LYS A 185 1.43 20.17 10.06
N ASN A 186 1.57 20.39 8.75
CA ASN A 186 1.39 21.67 8.06
C ASN A 186 0.14 21.71 7.17
N SER A 187 -0.66 20.64 7.13
CA SER A 187 -1.88 20.59 6.32
C SER A 187 -2.91 19.65 6.93
N LYS A 188 -4.10 19.58 6.32
CA LYS A 188 -5.17 18.66 6.74
C LYS A 188 -4.98 17.24 6.18
N LYS A 189 -3.90 16.97 5.46
CA LYS A 189 -3.67 15.69 4.78
C LYS A 189 -3.36 14.58 5.78
N VAL A 190 -4.02 13.44 5.60
CA VAL A 190 -3.93 12.28 6.49
C VAL A 190 -3.88 11.00 5.67
N ILE A 191 -3.10 10.03 6.15
CA ILE A 191 -3.18 8.63 5.72
C ILE A 191 -3.53 7.75 6.92
N GLN A 192 -4.62 6.99 6.79
CA GLN A 192 -4.90 5.85 7.65
C GLN A 192 -4.25 4.63 7.04
N LEU A 193 -3.22 4.09 7.68
CA LEU A 193 -2.51 2.90 7.24
C LEU A 193 -2.87 1.73 8.14
N SER A 194 -3.15 0.57 7.55
CA SER A 194 -3.37 -0.65 8.32
C SER A 194 -2.65 -1.83 7.69
N PHE A 195 -2.20 -2.72 8.55
CA PHE A 195 -1.57 -3.98 8.20
C PHE A 195 -2.27 -5.12 8.94
N ASN A 196 -2.57 -6.22 8.24
CA ASN A 196 -3.13 -7.44 8.83
C ASN A 196 -2.42 -8.67 8.29
N SER A 197 -2.04 -9.59 9.17
CA SER A 197 -1.54 -10.92 8.82
C SER A 197 -2.56 -11.98 9.22
N ILE A 198 -3.05 -12.74 8.24
CA ILE A 198 -4.07 -13.78 8.40
C ILE A 198 -3.49 -15.10 7.87
N GLY A 199 -3.70 -16.19 8.59
CA GLY A 199 -3.20 -17.53 8.28
C GLY A 199 -3.09 -18.35 9.56
N GLU A 200 -2.92 -19.67 9.45
CA GLU A 200 -2.63 -20.50 10.62
C GLU A 200 -1.31 -20.04 11.24
N ARG A 201 -1.42 -19.22 12.28
CA ARG A 201 -0.33 -19.03 13.22
C ARG A 201 -0.30 -20.29 14.07
N SER A 202 0.22 -21.38 13.52
CA SER A 202 1.09 -22.20 14.35
C SER A 202 2.09 -21.23 15.00
N GLY A 203 2.45 -21.39 16.27
CA GLY A 203 3.26 -20.44 17.06
C GLY A 203 4.64 -20.07 16.48
N ASN A 204 4.90 -20.45 15.23
CA ASN A 204 6.12 -20.35 14.47
C ASN A 204 6.08 -19.32 13.32
N SER A 205 4.95 -18.70 12.98
CA SER A 205 4.95 -17.63 11.95
C SER A 205 5.85 -16.47 12.40
N GLU A 206 6.81 -16.03 11.58
CA GLU A 206 7.62 -14.86 11.94
C GLU A 206 6.72 -13.64 12.12
N PRO A 207 6.67 -13.04 13.33
CA PRO A 207 5.92 -11.82 13.52
C PRO A 207 6.54 -10.72 12.67
N ILE A 208 5.71 -10.00 11.93
CA ILE A 208 6.16 -8.73 11.36
C ILE A 208 6.58 -7.85 12.53
N LYS A 209 7.82 -7.36 12.45
CA LYS A 209 8.37 -6.46 13.45
C LYS A 209 7.61 -5.14 13.38
N GLU A 210 7.19 -4.64 14.53
CA GLU A 210 6.56 -3.32 14.67
C GLU A 210 7.38 -2.21 13.97
N GLU A 211 8.71 -2.32 14.04
CA GLU A 211 9.66 -1.48 13.32
C GLU A 211 9.41 -1.40 11.81
N TRP A 212 9.03 -2.50 11.15
CA TRP A 212 8.74 -2.52 9.72
C TRP A 212 7.48 -1.71 9.40
N PHE A 213 6.45 -1.82 10.24
CA PHE A 213 5.22 -1.04 10.09
C PHE A 213 5.45 0.45 10.37
N ILE A 214 6.24 0.77 11.41
CA ILE A 214 6.65 2.15 11.70
C ILE A 214 7.48 2.73 10.55
N LYS A 215 8.35 1.93 9.92
CA LYS A 215 9.14 2.35 8.75
C LYS A 215 8.25 2.74 7.57
N LEU A 216 7.16 1.99 7.32
CA LEU A 216 6.15 2.38 6.34
C LEU A 216 5.49 3.72 6.70
N CYS A 217 5.09 3.90 7.97
CA CYS A 217 4.45 5.14 8.43
C CYS A 217 5.38 6.35 8.27
N LYS A 218 6.65 6.21 8.65
CA LYS A 218 7.68 7.26 8.52
C LYS A 218 8.05 7.58 7.07
N SER A 219 7.77 6.66 6.14
CA SER A 219 8.06 6.88 4.72
C SER A 219 6.99 7.69 3.98
N ILE A 220 5.87 8.00 4.64
CA ILE A 220 4.81 8.81 4.07
C ILE A 220 5.31 10.24 3.99
N ASN A 221 5.43 10.73 2.76
CA ASN A 221 5.70 12.13 2.48
C ASN A 221 4.49 12.70 1.72
N PHE A 222 3.93 13.78 2.25
CA PHE A 222 2.82 14.47 1.64
C PHE A 222 3.35 15.58 0.74
N ASN A 223 2.91 15.60 -0.51
CA ASN A 223 3.28 16.66 -1.43
C ASN A 223 2.64 17.98 -0.99
N GLU A 224 3.28 19.10 -1.32
CA GLU A 224 2.69 20.42 -1.12
C GLU A 224 1.37 20.56 -1.91
N PRO A 225 0.48 21.49 -1.53
CA PRO A 225 -0.72 21.76 -2.30
C PRO A 225 -0.34 22.14 -3.75
N ASN A 226 -0.87 21.41 -4.74
CA ASN A 226 -0.92 21.94 -6.10
C ASN A 226 -1.91 23.11 -6.09
N ASN A 227 -1.43 24.33 -5.90
CA ASN A 227 -2.22 25.56 -6.00
C ASN A 227 -2.69 25.87 -7.45
N GLY A 228 -2.62 24.89 -8.36
CA GLY A 228 -2.94 25.04 -9.78
C GLY A 228 -3.67 23.81 -10.31
N ASP A 229 -4.95 23.67 -9.94
CA ASP A 229 -6.03 23.24 -10.83
C ASP A 229 -7.31 23.05 -10.01
N VAL A 230 -7.98 24.17 -9.73
CA VAL A 230 -9.39 24.18 -9.36
C VAL A 230 -10.16 24.78 -10.53
N ARG A 231 -10.13 24.10 -11.69
CA ARG A 231 -11.12 24.23 -12.77
C ARG A 231 -11.21 22.93 -13.57
N GLY A 232 -12.20 22.12 -13.23
CA GLY A 232 -12.74 21.04 -14.05
C GLY A 232 -14.23 20.97 -13.78
#